data_AF-A0A645FF09-F1
#
_entry.id   AF-A0A645FF09-F1
#
_cell.length_a   1.000
_cell.length_b   1.000
_cell.length_c   1.000
_cell.angle_alpha   90.00
_cell.angle_beta   90.00
_cell.angle_gamma   90.00
#
_symmetry.space_group_name_H-M   'P 1'
#
loop_
_entity.id
_entity.type
_entity.pdbx_description
1 polymer ?
#
loop_
_entity_poly.entity_id
_entity_poly.type
_entity_poly.pdbx_seq_one_letter_code
_entity_poly.pdbx_strand_id
1 'polypeptide(L)'
;MVGFYGSRIRHFQEVEPLADVDLFFSIERGFNAEELVGRLNGKQNVAARLISGDHGFYSKLDFDSPEIRETNRMILALLKGV
;
A
#
# COMPACT_ATOMS: atom_id res chain seq x y z
N MET A 1 -10.96 3.91 -1.71
CA MET A 1 -9.88 4.48 -2.56
C MET A 1 -8.71 3.52 -2.53
N VAL A 2 -8.16 3.15 -3.69
CA VAL A 2 -6.93 2.31 -3.77
C VAL A 2 -5.74 3.21 -4.05
N GLY A 3 -4.70 3.14 -3.22
CA GLY A 3 -3.50 3.95 -3.42
C GLY A 3 -2.21 3.26 -3.00
N PHE A 4 -1.14 3.56 -3.74
CA PHE A 4 0.23 3.23 -3.37
C PHE A 4 0.82 4.37 -2.55
N TYR A 5 1.20 4.08 -1.32
CA TYR A 5 1.60 5.13 -0.39
C TYR A 5 3.09 5.13 -0.11
N GLY A 6 3.66 6.32 -0.19
CA GLY A 6 5.04 6.59 0.20
C GLY A 6 5.15 7.16 1.62
N SER A 7 6.38 7.58 1.92
CA SER A 7 6.84 8.14 3.19
C SER A 7 5.96 9.19 3.89
N ARG A 8 5.18 9.99 3.16
CA ARG A 8 4.52 11.18 3.74
C ARG A 8 3.39 10.86 4.72
N ILE A 9 2.69 9.73 4.55
CA ILE A 9 1.56 9.36 5.43
C ILE A 9 1.98 9.11 6.88
N ARG A 10 3.27 8.82 7.12
CA ARG A 10 3.87 8.68 8.46
C ARG A 10 3.68 9.92 9.33
N HIS A 11 3.52 11.09 8.73
CA HIS A 11 3.34 12.34 9.45
C HIS A 11 1.87 12.65 9.78
N PHE A 12 0.93 11.83 9.30
CA PHE A 12 -0.52 12.05 9.43
C PHE A 12 -1.23 10.80 9.97
N GLN A 13 -0.55 10.02 10.82
CA GLN A 13 -1.07 8.77 11.36
C GLN A 13 -2.29 8.97 12.28
N GLU A 14 -2.55 10.19 12.75
CA GLU A 14 -3.72 10.52 13.56
C GLU A 14 -4.98 10.80 12.73
N VAL A 15 -4.85 10.94 11.40
CA VAL A 15 -6.00 11.22 10.53
C VAL A 15 -6.85 9.96 10.37
N GLU A 16 -8.16 10.08 10.57
CA GLU A 16 -9.13 9.01 10.31
C GLU A 16 -9.82 9.23 8.97
N PRO A 17 -9.62 8.34 7.97
CA PRO A 17 -10.35 8.41 6.72
C PRO A 17 -11.84 8.22 6.94
N LEU A 18 -12.67 9.03 6.29
CA LEU A 18 -14.14 8.90 6.34
C LEU A 18 -14.69 7.84 5.38
N ALA A 19 -13.85 7.32 4.49
CA ALA A 19 -14.21 6.32 3.49
C ALA A 19 -13.20 5.17 3.54
N ASP A 20 -13.60 4.00 3.06
CA ASP A 20 -12.72 2.83 3.00
C ASP A 20 -11.50 3.09 2.11
N VAL A 21 -10.32 2.83 2.66
CA VAL A 21 -9.04 3.04 2.00
C VAL A 21 -8.22 1.76 2.02
N ASP A 22 -7.83 1.30 0.84
CA ASP A 22 -6.85 0.25 0.65
C ASP A 22 -5.49 0.88 0.34
N LEU A 23 -4.54 0.69 1.26
CA LEU A 23 -3.19 1.24 1.19
C LEU A 23 -2.19 0.11 0.90
N PHE A 24 -1.35 0.30 -0.11
CA PHE A 24 -0.27 -0.64 -0.44
C PHE A 24 1.09 0.01 -0.18
N PHE A 25 1.91 -0.69 0.60
CA PHE A 25 3.26 -0.26 0.99
C PHE A 25 4.30 -1.23 0.44
N SER A 26 5.28 -0.70 -0.28
CA SER A 26 6.46 -1.42 -0.73
C SER A 26 7.52 -1.50 0.37
N ILE A 27 8.57 -2.28 0.13
CA ILE A 27 9.77 -2.28 0.96
C ILE A 27 10.39 -0.88 0.92
N GLU A 28 10.69 -0.36 2.11
CA GLU A 28 11.21 0.99 2.30
C GLU A 28 12.49 0.97 3.14
N ARG A 29 13.48 1.78 2.74
CA ARG A 29 14.74 1.92 3.48
C ARG A 29 14.69 3.04 4.50
N GLY A 30 13.85 4.04 4.26
CA GLY A 30 13.80 5.25 5.07
C GLY A 30 12.95 5.14 6.35
N PHE A 31 12.20 4.05 6.52
CA PHE A 31 11.36 3.80 7.69
C PHE A 31 10.87 2.34 7.70
N ASN A 32 10.37 1.88 8.85
CA ASN A 32 9.74 0.58 8.98
C ASN A 32 8.30 0.60 8.42
N ALA A 33 8.12 0.10 7.20
CA ALA A 33 6.81 0.02 6.55
C ALA A 33 5.88 -0.98 7.24
N GLU A 34 6.41 -2.07 7.79
CA GLU A 34 5.62 -3.09 8.49
C GLU A 34 4.98 -2.53 9.77
N GLU A 35 5.76 -1.81 10.57
CA GLU A 35 5.27 -1.13 11.77
C GLU A 35 4.19 -0.10 11.43
N LEU A 36 4.38 0.68 10.36
CA LEU A 36 3.39 1.64 9.90
C LEU A 36 2.10 0.96 9.43
N VAL A 37 2.20 -0.12 8.66
CA VAL A 37 1.04 -0.92 8.23
C VAL A 37 0.27 -1.45 9.44
N GLY A 38 0.98 -1.97 10.46
CA GLY A 38 0.37 -2.43 11.71
C GLY A 38 -0.43 -1.33 12.41
N ARG A 39 0.13 -0.12 12.51
CA ARG A 39 -0.58 1.04 13.09
C ARG A 39 -1.81 1.45 12.29
N LEU A 40 -1.68 1.55 10.96
CA LEU A 40 -2.76 2.00 10.09
C LEU A 40 -3.94 1.01 10.05
N ASN A 41 -3.69 -0.28 10.15
CA ASN A 41 -4.74 -1.31 10.25
C ASN A 41 -5.54 -1.26 11.57
N GLY A 42 -5.12 -0.46 12.55
CA GLY A 42 -5.93 -0.18 13.74
C GLY A 42 -7.10 0.79 13.47
N LYS A 43 -7.13 1.43 12.30
CA LYS A 43 -8.16 2.41 11.91
C LYS A 43 -9.35 1.73 11.26
N GLN A 44 -10.54 2.23 11.57
CA GLN A 44 -11.80 1.60 11.15
C GLN A 44 -11.94 1.43 9.64
N ASN A 45 -11.54 2.45 8.86
CA ASN A 45 -11.76 2.49 7.40
C ASN A 45 -10.47 2.26 6.61
N VAL A 46 -9.47 1.59 7.20
CA VAL A 46 -8.16 1.41 6.55
C VAL A 46 -7.79 -0.06 6.50
N ALA A 47 -7.47 -0.52 5.29
CA ALA A 47 -6.80 -1.79 5.05
C ALA A 47 -5.44 -1.52 4.40
N ALA A 48 -4.38 -1.56 5.20
CA ALA A 48 -3.00 -1.40 4.78
C ALA A 48 -2.31 -2.75 4.61
N ARG A 49 -1.55 -2.91 3.52
CA ARG A 49 -0.88 -4.17 3.15
C ARG A 49 0.54 -3.90 2.67
N LEU A 50 1.44 -4.83 2.99
CA LEU A 50 2.77 -4.89 2.38
C LEU A 50 2.69 -5.64 1.05
N ILE A 51 3.44 -5.15 0.07
CA ILE A 51 3.59 -5.78 -1.25
C ILE A 51 5.06 -5.98 -1.57
N SER A 52 5.33 -6.97 -2.41
CA SER A 52 6.65 -7.24 -2.97
C SER A 52 7.05 -6.10 -3.91
N GLY A 53 8.26 -5.57 -3.71
CA GLY A 53 8.82 -4.49 -4.54
C GLY A 53 9.49 -3.42 -3.69
N ASP A 54 10.48 -2.74 -4.26
CA ASP A 54 11.16 -1.59 -3.65
C ASP A 54 10.39 -0.29 -3.90
N HIS A 55 10.60 0.72 -3.06
CA HIS A 55 10.02 2.05 -3.27
C HIS A 55 10.15 2.55 -4.72
N GLY A 56 8.98 2.85 -5.32
CA GLY A 56 8.86 3.37 -6.68
C GLY A 56 9.00 2.32 -7.78
N PHE A 57 8.93 1.02 -7.50
CA PHE A 57 9.08 -0.04 -8.51
C PHE A 57 8.11 0.10 -9.69
N TYR A 58 6.88 0.57 -9.46
CA TYR A 58 5.90 0.88 -10.51
C TYR A 58 6.37 1.92 -11.53
N SER A 59 7.34 2.77 -11.18
CA SER A 59 7.90 3.78 -12.07
C SER A 59 9.27 3.38 -12.65
N LYS A 60 9.82 2.22 -12.23
CA LYS A 60 11.18 1.79 -12.58
C LYS A 60 11.21 0.50 -13.39
N LEU A 61 10.24 -0.38 -13.18
CA LEU A 61 10.18 -1.69 -13.82
C LEU A 61 9.27 -1.65 -15.05
N ASP A 62 9.52 -2.56 -15.99
CA ASP A 62 8.61 -2.82 -17.10
C ASP A 62 7.26 -3.25 -16.58
N PHE A 63 6.18 -2.82 -17.24
CA PHE A 63 4.81 -3.12 -16.80
C PHE A 63 4.53 -4.64 -16.66
N ASP A 64 5.20 -5.46 -17.45
CA ASP A 64 5.07 -6.91 -17.44
C ASP A 64 6.02 -7.61 -16.44
N SER A 65 6.75 -6.85 -15.60
CA SER A 65 7.62 -7.43 -14.58
C SER A 65 6.81 -8.30 -13.61
N PRO A 66 7.41 -9.38 -13.09
CA PRO A 66 6.74 -10.26 -12.12
C PRO A 66 6.14 -9.50 -10.93
N GLU A 67 6.84 -8.48 -10.42
CA GLU A 67 6.44 -7.66 -9.28
C GLU A 67 5.19 -6.83 -9.58
N ILE A 68 5.15 -6.16 -10.75
CA ILE A 68 3.99 -5.36 -11.15
C ILE A 68 2.79 -6.26 -11.43
N ARG A 69 2.98 -7.38 -12.13
CA ARG A 69 1.87 -8.32 -12.41
C ARG A 69 1.28 -8.89 -11.14
N GLU A 70 2.12 -9.31 -10.19
CA GLU A 70 1.66 -9.89 -8.93
C GLU A 70 0.88 -8.87 -8.10
N THR A 71 1.39 -7.65 -8.00
CA THR A 71 0.72 -6.57 -7.27
C THR A 71 -0.61 -6.19 -7.93
N ASN A 72 -0.65 -6.09 -9.26
CA ASN A 72 -1.89 -5.84 -10.01
C ASN A 72 -2.91 -6.96 -9.79
N ARG A 73 -2.47 -8.22 -9.77
CA ARG A 73 -3.35 -9.38 -9.49
C ARG A 73 -3.98 -9.26 -8.11
N MET A 74 -3.21 -8.88 -7.08
CA MET A 74 -3.73 -8.66 -5.72
C MET A 74 -4.76 -7.54 -5.68
N ILE A 75 -4.47 -6.40 -6.33
CA ILE A 75 -5.39 -5.25 -6.38
C ILE A 75 -6.70 -5.61 -7.09
N LEU A 76 -6.61 -6.28 -8.24
CA LEU A 76 -7.79 -6.69 -8.99
C LEU A 76 -8.63 -7.71 -8.23
N ALA A 77 -8.01 -8.62 -7.46
CA ALA A 77 -8.75 -9.56 -6.63
C ALA A 77 -9.55 -8.83 -5.53
N LEU A 78 -8.99 -7.79 -4.94
CA LEU A 78 -9.68 -6.96 -3.94
C LEU A 78 -10.86 -6.20 -4.56
N LEU A 79 -10.67 -5.60 -5.74
CA LEU A 79 -11.73 -4.86 -6.42
C LEU A 79 -12.88 -5.73 -6.93
N LYS A 80 -12.62 -7.01 -7.25
CA LYS A 80 -13.64 -7.95 -7.71
C LYS A 80 -14.43 -8.62 -6.57
N GLY A 81 -13.98 -8.46 -5.33
CA GLY A 81 -14.64 -8.98 -4.13
C GLY A 81 -15.63 -8.01 -3.48
N VAL A 82 -15.88 -6.85 -4.11
CA VAL A 82 -16.84 -5.82 -3.70
C VAL A 82 -18.10 -5.90 -4.55
#